data_AF-A0A4Q8P8Y2-F1
#
_entry.id   AF-A0A4Q8P8Y2-F1
#
_cell.length_a   1.000
_cell.length_b   1.000
_cell.length_c   1.000
_cell.angle_alpha   90.00
_cell.angle_beta   90.00
_cell.angle_gamma   90.00
#
_symmetry.space_group_name_H-M   'P 1'
#
loop_
_entity.id
_entity.type
_entity.pdbx_description
1 polymer ?
#
loop_
_entity_poly.entity_id
_entity_poly.type
_entity_poly.pdbx_seq_one_letter_code
_entity_poly.pdbx_strand_id
1 'polypeptide(L)'
;MCVGLRSSSPAVLSLTAHIAAYQHGAPWLDALRASLAANMRYIEQALNGAFPTLNWQAPPSTYLAWIDLRPLGIDDQKLQHTLIHQEKVAIMPGDTYGAEGRGFVRLNAGCPRLKLEKGVNGLINAIRTVR
;
A
#
# COMPACT_ATOMS: atom_id res chain seq x y z
N MET A 1 -23.11 28.21 -37.31
CA MET A 1 -21.87 28.24 -36.50
C MET A 1 -22.27 28.31 -35.03
N CYS A 2 -22.41 27.16 -34.35
CA CYS A 2 -22.46 27.11 -32.88
C CYS A 2 -21.16 26.47 -32.42
N VAL A 3 -20.20 27.31 -32.01
CA VAL A 3 -18.92 26.87 -31.47
C VAL A 3 -19.14 26.49 -30.00
N GLY A 4 -18.54 25.39 -29.57
CA GLY A 4 -18.91 24.64 -28.37
C GLY A 4 -18.79 25.39 -27.04
N LEU A 5 -19.90 25.42 -26.30
CA LEU A 5 -19.89 25.62 -24.85
C LEU A 5 -19.66 24.26 -24.18
N ARG A 6 -18.40 23.91 -23.96
CA ARG A 6 -18.06 22.89 -22.94
C ARG A 6 -18.39 23.52 -21.60
N SER A 7 -19.36 22.96 -20.87
CA SER A 7 -19.71 23.41 -19.53
C SER A 7 -18.47 23.35 -18.63
N SER A 8 -17.91 24.51 -18.30
CA SER A 8 -16.84 24.70 -17.32
C SER A 8 -17.37 24.67 -15.88
N SER A 9 -18.61 24.20 -15.68
CA SER A 9 -19.27 24.17 -14.37
C SER A 9 -18.67 23.05 -13.51
N PRO A 10 -18.05 23.36 -12.35
CA PRO A 10 -17.49 22.34 -11.48
C PRO A 10 -18.59 21.57 -10.73
N ALA A 11 -18.29 20.32 -10.37
CA ALA A 11 -19.13 19.57 -9.45
C ALA A 11 -19.14 20.28 -8.08
N VAL A 12 -20.30 20.78 -7.66
CA VAL A 12 -20.43 21.62 -6.45
C VAL A 12 -19.89 20.92 -5.19
N LEU A 13 -20.10 19.60 -5.05
CA LEU A 13 -19.57 18.84 -3.93
C LEU A 13 -18.04 18.75 -3.93
N SER A 14 -17.40 18.72 -5.10
CA SER A 14 -15.94 18.73 -5.20
C SER A 14 -15.37 20.05 -4.69
N LEU A 15 -15.98 21.18 -5.04
CA LEU A 15 -15.57 22.49 -4.52
C LEU A 15 -15.74 22.54 -2.99
N THR A 16 -16.93 22.20 -2.50
CA THR A 16 -17.24 22.24 -1.07
C THR A 16 -16.30 21.34 -0.26
N ALA A 17 -16.02 20.12 -0.74
CA ALA A 17 -15.14 19.19 -0.06
C ALA A 17 -13.69 19.70 0.03
N HIS A 18 -13.15 20.29 -1.05
CA HIS A 18 -11.79 20.83 -1.03
C HIS A 18 -11.67 22.07 -0.15
N ILE A 19 -12.67 22.96 -0.16
CA ILE A 19 -12.71 24.13 0.72
C ILE A 19 -12.67 23.66 2.19
N ALA A 20 -13.55 22.74 2.58
CA ALA A 20 -13.57 22.20 3.93
C ALA A 20 -12.27 21.46 4.29
N ALA A 21 -11.71 20.67 3.38
CA ALA A 21 -10.46 19.93 3.61
C ALA A 21 -9.28 20.88 3.85
N TYR A 22 -9.15 21.96 3.07
CA TYR A 22 -8.04 22.91 3.23
C TYR A 22 -8.22 23.86 4.40
N GLN A 23 -9.44 24.30 4.70
CA GLN A 23 -9.69 25.23 5.81
C GLN A 23 -9.76 24.55 7.17
N HIS A 24 -10.23 23.31 7.23
CA HIS A 24 -10.58 22.65 8.49
C HIS A 24 -10.02 21.22 8.64
N GLY A 25 -9.44 20.65 7.58
CA GLY A 25 -8.99 19.25 7.59
C GLY A 25 -7.67 18.97 8.28
N ALA A 26 -6.90 20.00 8.68
CA ALA A 26 -5.55 19.83 9.23
C ALA A 26 -5.50 18.90 10.48
N PRO A 27 -6.36 19.07 11.51
CA PRO A 27 -6.33 18.18 12.68
C PRO A 27 -6.61 16.71 12.34
N TRP A 28 -7.53 16.46 11.40
CA TRP A 28 -7.82 15.11 10.91
C TRP A 28 -6.63 14.54 10.13
N LEU A 29 -6.01 15.35 9.27
CA LEU A 29 -4.89 14.93 8.45
C LEU A 29 -3.68 14.58 9.31
N ASP A 30 -3.39 15.36 10.36
CA ASP A 30 -2.27 15.08 11.27
C ASP A 30 -2.50 13.80 12.06
N ALA A 31 -3.72 13.55 12.55
CA ALA A 31 -4.08 12.27 13.17
C ALA A 31 -3.96 11.10 12.19
N LEU A 32 -4.39 11.27 10.93
CA LEU A 32 -4.23 10.27 9.89
C LEU A 32 -2.74 9.99 9.61
N ARG A 33 -1.93 11.02 9.44
CA ARG A 33 -0.48 10.89 9.21
C ARG A 33 0.21 10.12 10.33
N ALA A 34 -0.14 10.40 11.59
CA ALA A 34 0.38 9.65 12.73
C ALA A 34 0.00 8.16 12.67
N SER A 35 -1.26 7.85 12.33
CA SER A 35 -1.73 6.47 12.16
C SER A 35 -1.02 5.74 11.01
N LEU A 36 -0.87 6.39 9.86
CA LEU A 36 -0.14 5.85 8.70
C LEU A 36 1.34 5.60 9.01
N ALA A 37 2.00 6.52 9.70
CA ALA A 37 3.39 6.36 10.12
C ALA A 37 3.55 5.21 11.13
N ALA A 38 2.58 5.01 12.03
CA ALA A 38 2.57 3.84 12.91
C ALA A 38 2.39 2.54 12.10
N ASN A 39 1.52 2.54 11.09
CA ASN A 39 1.28 1.40 10.21
C ASN A 39 2.52 1.02 9.40
N MET A 40 3.23 1.99 8.82
CA MET A 40 4.48 1.73 8.10
C MET A 40 5.57 1.14 9.00
N ARG A 41 5.75 1.69 10.21
CA ARG A 41 6.69 1.15 11.20
C ARG A 41 6.37 -0.30 11.58
N TYR A 42 5.09 -0.64 11.67
CA TYR A 42 4.69 -2.02 11.96
C TYR A 42 5.02 -2.98 10.83
N ILE A 43 4.78 -2.60 9.57
CA ILE A 43 5.16 -3.41 8.41
C ILE A 43 6.66 -3.68 8.45
N GLU A 44 7.44 -2.63 8.69
CA GLU A 44 8.90 -2.70 8.80
C GLU A 44 9.35 -3.68 9.89
N GLN A 45 8.86 -3.50 11.12
CA GLN A 45 9.19 -4.36 12.25
C GLN A 45 8.77 -5.82 12.01
N ALA A 46 7.57 -6.05 11.50
CA ALA A 46 7.05 -7.39 11.27
C ALA A 46 7.82 -8.13 10.17
N LEU A 47 8.09 -7.46 9.04
CA LEU A 47 8.83 -8.08 7.92
C LEU A 47 10.29 -8.32 8.29
N ASN A 48 10.98 -7.35 8.89
CA ASN A 48 12.38 -7.51 9.27
C ASN A 48 12.54 -8.48 10.45
N GLY A 49 11.55 -8.59 11.33
CA GLY A 49 11.51 -9.60 12.37
C GLY A 49 11.33 -11.02 11.82
N ALA A 50 10.51 -11.19 10.77
CA ALA A 50 10.31 -12.49 10.11
C ALA A 50 11.44 -12.86 9.14
N PHE A 51 12.01 -11.88 8.44
CA PHE A 51 13.02 -12.05 7.41
C PHE A 51 14.10 -10.96 7.54
N PRO A 52 15.07 -11.12 8.46
CA PRO A 52 16.12 -10.12 8.68
C PRO A 52 16.92 -9.74 7.42
N THR A 53 17.01 -10.65 6.45
CA THR A 53 17.68 -10.43 5.17
C THR A 53 16.99 -9.42 4.26
N LEU A 54 15.70 -9.11 4.49
CA LEU A 54 15.01 -8.06 3.75
C LEU A 54 15.58 -6.68 4.05
N ASN A 55 15.87 -6.41 5.34
CA ASN A 55 16.28 -5.10 5.84
C ASN A 55 15.49 -3.94 5.21
N TRP A 56 14.18 -4.15 5.05
CA TRP A 56 13.31 -3.20 4.39
C TRP A 56 13.14 -1.97 5.28
N GLN A 57 13.05 -0.78 4.69
CA GLN A 57 12.90 0.49 5.40
C GLN A 57 11.60 1.15 4.98
N ALA A 58 10.82 1.64 5.95
CA ALA A 58 9.62 2.40 5.64
C ALA A 58 9.95 3.66 4.81
N PRO A 59 9.19 3.95 3.73
CA PRO A 59 9.45 5.13 2.92
C PRO A 59 9.11 6.42 3.71
N PRO A 60 9.79 7.55 3.42
CA PRO A 60 9.54 8.82 4.10
C PRO A 60 8.19 9.46 3.72
N SER A 61 7.52 8.94 2.69
CA SER A 61 6.24 9.46 2.21
C SER A 61 5.36 8.35 1.64
N THR A 62 4.11 8.72 1.36
CA THR A 62 3.01 7.86 0.90
C THR A 62 2.47 6.89 1.97
N TYR A 63 1.32 6.28 1.67
CA TYR A 63 0.74 5.18 2.44
C TYR A 63 0.90 3.83 1.73
N LEU A 64 1.78 3.75 0.73
CA LEU A 64 2.03 2.55 -0.05
C LEU A 64 3.41 1.98 0.29
N ALA A 65 3.44 0.77 0.86
CA ALA A 65 4.67 0.05 1.12
C ALA A 65 5.11 -0.65 -0.16
N TRP A 66 6.24 -0.23 -0.71
CA TRP A 66 6.90 -0.88 -1.85
C TRP A 66 8.02 -1.76 -1.34
N ILE A 67 7.77 -3.08 -1.32
CA ILE A 67 8.60 -4.04 -0.59
C ILE A 67 9.39 -4.85 -1.59
N ASP A 68 10.73 -4.77 -1.49
CA ASP A 68 11.67 -5.57 -2.28
C ASP A 68 11.83 -6.96 -1.67
N LEU A 69 11.36 -8.01 -2.35
CA LEU A 69 11.45 -9.40 -1.92
C LEU A 69 12.59 -10.16 -2.63
N ARG A 70 13.33 -9.52 -3.54
CA ARG A 70 14.44 -10.14 -4.28
C ARG A 70 15.51 -10.77 -3.36
N PRO A 71 15.85 -10.21 -2.18
CA PRO A 71 16.78 -10.86 -1.25
C PRO A 71 16.33 -12.23 -0.74
N LEU A 72 15.05 -12.59 -0.89
CA LEU A 72 14.51 -13.88 -0.48
C LEU A 72 14.55 -14.94 -1.57
N GLY A 73 14.82 -14.56 -2.83
CA GLY A 73 14.94 -15.49 -3.95
C GLY A 73 13.64 -16.25 -4.27
N ILE A 74 12.49 -15.67 -3.96
CA ILE A 74 11.17 -16.29 -4.18
C ILE A 74 10.65 -16.04 -5.59
N ASP A 75 9.80 -16.94 -6.07
CA ASP A 75 9.11 -16.81 -7.35
C ASP A 75 7.82 -15.97 -7.18
N ASP A 76 7.72 -14.88 -7.96
CA ASP A 76 6.61 -13.93 -7.88
C ASP A 76 5.24 -14.59 -8.17
N GLN A 77 5.19 -15.51 -9.15
CA GLN A 77 3.93 -16.15 -9.54
C GLN A 77 3.44 -17.12 -8.46
N LYS A 78 4.35 -17.91 -7.89
CA LYS A 78 4.04 -18.79 -6.75
C LYS A 78 3.59 -17.98 -5.54
N LEU A 79 4.29 -16.88 -5.22
CA LEU A 79 3.91 -16.00 -4.13
C LEU A 79 2.48 -15.46 -4.33
N GLN A 80 2.17 -14.94 -5.52
CA GLN A 80 0.84 -14.42 -5.83
C GLN A 80 -0.23 -15.50 -5.76
N HIS A 81 0.05 -16.69 -6.27
CA HIS A 81 -0.87 -17.82 -6.17
C HIS A 81 -1.17 -18.16 -4.70
N THR A 82 -0.15 -18.27 -3.84
CA THR A 82 -0.33 -18.57 -2.42
C THR A 82 -1.06 -17.45 -1.68
N LEU A 83 -0.73 -16.19 -1.95
CA LEU A 83 -1.43 -15.04 -1.37
C LEU A 83 -2.94 -15.07 -1.63
N ILE A 84 -3.35 -15.32 -2.88
CA ILE A 84 -4.75 -15.30 -3.29
C ILE A 84 -5.48 -16.58 -2.84
N HIS A 85 -4.90 -17.75 -3.10
CA HIS A 85 -5.61 -19.01 -2.95
C HIS A 85 -5.52 -19.61 -1.55
N GLN A 86 -4.41 -19.42 -0.84
CA GLN A 86 -4.21 -19.94 0.51
C GLN A 86 -4.50 -18.87 1.57
N GLU A 87 -3.81 -17.73 1.52
CA GLU A 87 -3.90 -16.71 2.57
C GLU A 87 -5.14 -15.81 2.43
N LYS A 88 -5.82 -15.84 1.28
CA LYS A 88 -6.97 -14.98 0.95
C LYS A 88 -6.67 -13.49 1.09
N VAL A 89 -5.43 -13.10 0.78
CA VAL A 89 -4.95 -11.72 0.82
C VAL A 89 -4.60 -11.26 -0.58
N ALA A 90 -5.21 -10.16 -1.02
CA ALA A 90 -4.85 -9.51 -2.28
C ALA A 90 -3.81 -8.41 -2.03
N ILE A 91 -2.55 -8.66 -2.40
CA ILE A 91 -1.47 -7.67 -2.43
C ILE A 91 -1.01 -7.54 -3.89
N MET A 92 -0.90 -6.30 -4.37
CA MET A 92 -0.58 -6.03 -5.77
C MET A 92 0.85 -6.51 -6.08
N PRO A 93 1.04 -7.38 -7.08
CA PRO A 93 2.38 -7.74 -7.54
C PRO A 93 3.07 -6.54 -8.18
N GLY A 94 4.38 -6.45 -8.01
CA GLY A 94 5.14 -5.30 -8.47
C GLY A 94 5.32 -5.27 -9.99
N ASP A 95 5.30 -6.41 -10.66
CA ASP A 95 5.39 -6.51 -12.13
C ASP A 95 4.26 -5.78 -12.88
N THR A 96 3.14 -5.49 -12.20
CA THR A 96 2.06 -4.62 -12.69
C THR A 96 2.56 -3.21 -13.03
N TYR A 97 3.70 -2.78 -12.46
CA TYR A 97 4.34 -1.48 -12.71
C TYR A 97 5.44 -1.53 -13.77
N GLY A 98 5.65 -2.67 -14.44
CA GLY A 98 6.72 -2.87 -15.41
C GLY A 98 7.79 -3.85 -14.94
N ALA A 99 8.82 -4.06 -15.75
CA ALA A 99 9.89 -5.01 -15.46
C ALA A 99 10.69 -4.64 -14.21
N GLU A 100 10.75 -3.34 -13.90
CA GLU A 100 11.40 -2.73 -12.75
C GLU A 100 10.75 -3.14 -11.41
N GLY A 101 9.48 -3.56 -11.44
CA GLY A 101 8.75 -4.01 -10.26
C GLY A 101 8.81 -5.53 -10.03
N ARG A 102 9.53 -6.30 -10.84
CA ARG A 102 9.73 -7.73 -10.59
C ARG A 102 10.45 -7.96 -9.26
N GLY A 103 9.96 -8.92 -8.48
CA GLY A 103 10.42 -9.19 -7.12
C GLY A 103 9.91 -8.20 -6.08
N PHE A 104 9.02 -7.27 -6.44
CA PHE A 104 8.37 -6.35 -5.50
C PHE A 104 6.90 -6.69 -5.27
N VAL A 105 6.38 -6.21 -4.14
CA VAL A 105 4.95 -6.14 -3.89
C VAL A 105 4.54 -4.75 -3.39
N ARG A 106 3.32 -4.32 -3.70
CA ARG A 106 2.75 -3.05 -3.21
C ARG A 106 1.62 -3.31 -2.21
N LEU A 107 1.90 -3.04 -0.94
CA LEU A 107 0.94 -3.17 0.15
C LEU A 107 0.38 -1.80 0.54
N ASN A 108 -0.95 -1.67 0.62
CA ASN A 108 -1.62 -0.43 1.04
C ASN A 108 -1.75 -0.37 2.57
N ALA A 109 -1.01 0.55 3.21
CA ALA A 109 -1.03 0.79 4.64
C ALA A 109 -2.15 1.75 5.11
N GLY A 110 -2.90 2.33 4.18
CA GLY A 110 -4.04 3.22 4.39
C GLY A 110 -5.31 2.52 4.84
N CYS A 111 -5.22 1.69 5.88
CA CYS A 111 -6.34 0.97 6.46
C CYS A 111 -6.21 0.84 7.99
N PRO A 112 -7.29 0.47 8.71
CA PRO A 112 -7.20 0.20 10.14
C PRO A 112 -6.16 -0.87 10.47
N ARG A 113 -5.47 -0.72 11.60
CA ARG A 113 -4.39 -1.61 12.04
C ARG A 113 -4.77 -3.10 11.98
N LEU A 114 -5.95 -3.46 12.46
CA LEU A 114 -6.43 -4.85 12.45
C LEU A 114 -6.50 -5.46 11.04
N LYS A 115 -6.81 -4.66 10.01
CA LYS A 115 -6.81 -5.13 8.62
C LYS A 115 -5.39 -5.25 8.09
N LEU A 116 -4.52 -4.31 8.45
CA LEU A 116 -3.12 -4.33 8.08
C LEU A 116 -2.38 -5.56 8.63
N GLU A 117 -2.61 -5.88 9.90
CA GLU A 117 -2.03 -7.06 10.57
C GLU A 117 -2.36 -8.35 9.83
N LYS A 118 -3.63 -8.53 9.42
CA LYS A 118 -4.04 -9.68 8.60
C LYS A 118 -3.29 -9.75 7.27
N GLY A 119 -3.15 -8.61 6.58
CA GLY A 119 -2.44 -8.55 5.29
C GLY A 119 -0.96 -8.85 5.43
N VAL A 120 -0.29 -8.30 6.45
CA VAL A 120 1.14 -8.53 6.72
C VAL A 120 1.38 -9.97 7.16
N ASN A 121 0.54 -10.53 8.03
CA ASN A 121 0.66 -11.93 8.45
C ASN A 121 0.45 -12.89 7.27
N GLY A 122 -0.54 -12.63 6.42
CA GLY A 122 -0.74 -13.40 5.18
C GLY A 122 0.48 -13.33 4.25
N LEU A 123 1.09 -12.15 4.09
CA LEU A 123 2.32 -12.02 3.31
C LEU A 123 3.47 -12.84 3.89
N ILE A 124 3.69 -12.77 5.21
CA ILE A 124 4.74 -13.54 5.89
C ILE A 124 4.52 -15.05 5.72
N ASN A 125 3.28 -15.52 5.89
CA ASN A 125 2.93 -16.93 5.73
C ASN A 125 3.12 -17.41 4.28
N ALA A 126 2.68 -16.60 3.30
CA ALA A 126 2.85 -16.93 1.89
C ALA A 126 4.33 -17.03 1.52
N ILE A 127 5.16 -16.07 1.95
CA ILE A 127 6.61 -16.10 1.73
C ILE A 127 7.23 -17.36 2.34
N ARG A 128 6.86 -17.73 3.58
CA ARG A 128 7.35 -18.95 4.23
C ARG A 128 6.95 -20.24 3.51
N THR A 129 5.81 -20.22 2.83
CA THR A 129 5.28 -21.39 2.10
C THR A 129 5.98 -21.61 0.77
N VAL A 130 6.39 -20.54 0.09
CA VAL A 130 6.98 -20.61 -1.26
C VAL A 130 8.52 -20.60 -1.27
N ARG A 131 9.13 -20.49 -0.09
CA ARG A 131 10.57 -20.56 0.14
C ARG A 131 11.01 -22.00 0.38
#